data_AF-A0A511B6A8-F1
#
_entry.id   AF-A0A511B6A8-F1
#
_cell.length_a   1.000
_cell.length_b   1.000
_cell.length_c   1.000
_cell.angle_alpha   90.00
_cell.angle_beta   90.00
_cell.angle_gamma   90.00
#
_symmetry.space_group_name_H-M   'P 1'
#
loop_
_entity.id
_entity.type
_entity.pdbx_description
1 polymer ?
#
loop_
_entity_poly.entity_id
_entity_poly.type
_entity_poly.pdbx_seq_one_letter_code
_entity_poly.pdbx_strand_id
1 'polypeptide(L)' 'MLIENNTMLRRLHELRSEHRDLDTVIERLVNHPFNQLQLQRLKKRKLQLKDEISWIETRLIPDDIA' A
#
# COMPACT_ATOMS: atom_id res chain seq x y z
N MET A 1 -9.45 11.18 19.57
CA MET A 1 -8.14 10.61 19.90
C MET A 1 -8.08 9.09 19.75
N LEU A 2 -8.63 8.23 20.63
CA LEU A 2 -8.53 6.75 20.44
C LEU A 2 -9.24 6.19 19.19
N ILE A 3 -10.37 6.79 18.79
CA ILE A 3 -11.13 6.36 17.60
C ILE A 3 -10.35 6.66 16.30
N GLU A 4 -9.61 7.77 16.26
CA GLU A 4 -8.83 8.18 15.09
C GLU A 4 -7.63 7.25 14.85
N ASN A 5 -6.94 6.83 15.91
CA ASN A 5 -5.87 5.83 15.78
C ASN A 5 -6.42 4.48 15.31
N ASN A 6 -7.58 4.04 15.81
CA ASN A 6 -8.22 2.79 15.35
C ASN A 6 -8.65 2.85 13.88
N THR A 7 -9.18 3.98 13.40
CA THR A 7 -9.55 4.13 11.98
C THR A 7 -8.30 4.17 11.09
N MET A 8 -7.22 4.83 11.52
CA MET A 8 -5.94 4.85 10.82
C MET A 8 -5.28 3.47 10.77
N LEU A 9 -5.31 2.69 11.86
CA LEU A 9 -4.81 1.32 11.89
C LEU A 9 -5.58 0.38 10.95
N ARG A 10 -6.91 0.51 10.93
CA ARG A 10 -7.74 -0.24 9.99
C ARG A 10 -7.39 0.11 8.55
N ARG A 11 -7.29 1.41 8.23
CA ARG A 11 -6.88 1.89 6.90
C ARG A 11 -5.50 1.38 6.52
N LEU A 12 -4.53 1.40 7.44
CA LEU A 12 -3.19 0.87 7.24
C LEU A 12 -3.23 -0.63 6.86
N HIS A 13 -4.05 -1.41 7.55
CA HIS A 13 -4.21 -2.83 7.25
C HIS A 13 -4.84 -3.06 5.87
N GLU A 14 -5.86 -2.28 5.50
CA GLU A 14 -6.49 -2.35 4.17
C GLU A 14 -5.48 -2.02 3.07
N LEU A 15 -4.71 -0.93 3.21
CA LEU A 15 -3.70 -0.52 2.25
C LEU A 15 -2.56 -1.55 2.10
N ARG A 16 -2.10 -2.14 3.22
CA ARG A 16 -1.09 -3.20 3.22
C ARG A 16 -1.58 -4.46 2.51
N SER A 17 -2.86 -4.81 2.68
CA SER A 17 -3.49 -5.93 1.96
C SER A 17 -3.52 -5.64 0.46
N GLU A 18 -4.05 -4.49 0.06
CA GLU A 18 -4.14 -4.10 -1.34
C GLU A 18 -2.75 -4.04 -2.02
N HIS A 19 -1.74 -3.51 -1.33
CA HIS A 19 -0.36 -3.48 -1.82
C HIS A 19 0.19 -4.89 -2.09
N ARG A 20 -0.10 -5.86 -1.20
CA ARG A 20 0.31 -7.26 -1.37
C ARG A 20 -0.42 -7.96 -2.52
N ASP A 21 -1.70 -7.66 -2.69
CA ASP A 21 -2.51 -8.18 -3.79
C ASP A 21 -1.99 -7.66 -5.14
N LEU A 22 -1.66 -6.36 -5.21
CA LEU A 22 -1.03 -5.77 -6.40
C LEU A 22 0.30 -6.45 -6.73
N ASP A 23 1.09 -6.84 -5.73
CA ASP A 23 2.34 -7.57 -5.97
C ASP A 23 2.10 -8.90 -6.68
N THR A 24 1.13 -9.67 -6.18
CA THR A 24 0.74 -10.96 -6.77
C THR A 24 0.25 -10.79 -8.21
N VAL A 25 -0.52 -9.73 -8.49
CA VAL A 25 -1.01 -9.44 -9.85
C VAL A 25 0.14 -9.00 -10.77
N ILE A 26 1.04 -8.17 -10.29
CA ILE A 26 2.23 -7.71 -11.03
C ILE A 26 3.10 -8.91 -11.41
N GLU A 27 3.38 -9.80 -10.48
CA GLU A 27 4.21 -10.99 -10.71
C GLU A 27 3.65 -11.87 -11.83
N ARG A 28 2.33 -12.09 -11.85
CA ARG A 28 1.66 -12.84 -12.92
C ARG A 28 1.74 -12.13 -14.28
N LEU A 29 1.68 -10.80 -14.30
CA LEU A 29 1.66 -10.00 -15.52
C LEU A 29 3.06 -9.76 -16.13
N VAL A 30 4.13 -9.85 -15.33
CA VAL A 30 5.51 -9.62 -15.81
C VAL A 30 5.89 -10.55 -16.98
N ASN A 31 5.39 -11.79 -16.99
CA ASN A 31 5.71 -12.77 -18.02
C ASN A 31 4.95 -12.54 -19.34
N HIS A 32 4.10 -11.51 -19.42
CA HIS A 32 3.25 -11.24 -20.58
C HIS A 32 3.69 -9.94 -21.30
N PRO A 33 4.42 -10.04 -22.43
CA PRO A 33 5.04 -8.88 -23.08
C PRO A 33 4.03 -7.82 -23.59
N PHE A 34 2.79 -8.21 -23.88
CA PHE A 34 1.74 -7.29 -24.34
C PHE A 34 1.14 -6.40 -23.23
N ASN A 35 1.46 -6.67 -21.95
CA ASN A 35 0.84 -5.99 -20.81
C ASN A 35 1.70 -4.85 -20.22
N GLN A 36 2.70 -4.33 -20.95
CA GLN A 36 3.67 -3.38 -20.42
C GLN A 36 3.03 -2.08 -19.88
N LEU A 37 2.01 -1.52 -20.55
CA LEU A 37 1.29 -0.35 -20.06
C LEU A 37 0.49 -0.65 -18.79
N GLN A 38 -0.17 -1.80 -18.73
CA GLN A 38 -0.90 -2.24 -17.54
C GLN A 38 0.07 -2.45 -16.37
N LEU A 39 1.21 -3.09 -16.61
CA LEU A 39 2.25 -3.30 -15.63
C LEU A 39 2.79 -1.98 -15.07
N GLN A 40 3.03 -0.97 -15.93
CA GLN A 40 3.43 0.37 -15.50
C GLN A 40 2.37 1.03 -14.60
N ARG A 41 1.09 0.94 -14.97
CA ARG A 41 -0.02 1.48 -14.16
C ARG A 41 -0.11 0.80 -12.79
N LEU A 42 0.03 -0.52 -12.74
CA LEU A 42 -0.01 -1.28 -11.49
C LEU A 42 1.18 -0.95 -10.59
N LYS A 43 2.39 -0.86 -11.15
CA LYS A 43 3.59 -0.44 -10.41
C LYS A 43 3.45 0.98 -9.86
N LYS A 44 2.87 1.91 -10.64
CA LYS A 44 2.58 3.26 -10.17
C LYS A 44 1.58 3.26 -9.00
N ARG A 45 0.48 2.50 -9.10
CA ARG A 45 -0.49 2.35 -8.01
C ARG A 45 0.16 1.76 -6.76
N LYS A 46 0.99 0.72 -6.93
CA LYS A 46 1.73 0.10 -5.83
C LYS A 46 2.65 1.11 -5.12
N LEU A 47 3.35 1.97 -5.87
CA LEU A 47 4.16 3.04 -5.29
C LEU A 47 3.32 4.02 -4.47
N GLN A 48 2.17 4.46 -5.01
CA GLN A 48 1.26 5.35 -4.30
C GLN A 48 0.74 4.75 -2.98
N LEU A 49 0.39 3.46 -2.97
CA LEU A 49 -0.01 2.76 -1.75
C LEU A 49 1.13 2.71 -0.73
N LYS A 50 2.36 2.45 -1.18
CA LYS A 50 3.55 2.46 -0.31
C LYS A 50 3.74 3.83 0.33
N ASP A 51 3.58 4.91 -0.43
CA ASP A 51 3.70 6.28 0.07
C ASP A 51 2.59 6.61 1.10
N GLU A 52 1.35 6.20 0.83
CA GLU A 52 0.21 6.36 1.75
C GLU A 52 0.41 5.56 3.05
N ILE A 53 0.89 4.31 2.95
CA ILE A 53 1.25 3.46 4.09
C ILE A 53 2.31 4.16 4.96
N SER A 54 3.39 4.63 4.34
CA SER A 54 4.48 5.29 5.07
C SER A 54 4.03 6.59 5.75
N TRP A 55 3.11 7.33 5.12
CA TRP A 55 2.52 8.53 5.71
C TRP A 55 1.65 8.21 6.93
N ILE A 56 0.80 7.18 6.86
CA ILE A 56 -0.02 6.74 8.00
C ILE A 56 0.87 6.21 9.12
N GLU A 57 1.87 5.38 8.81
CA GLU A 57 2.85 4.88 9.78
C GLU A 57 3.56 6.02 10.50
N THR A 58 4.06 7.02 9.77
CA THR A 58 4.72 8.20 10.37
C THR A 58 3.80 8.96 11.32
N ARG A 59 2.49 8.99 11.04
CA ARG A 59 1.50 9.67 11.87
C ARG A 59 1.01 8.85 13.06
N LEU A 60 1.20 7.53 13.02
CA LEU A 60 0.95 6.61 14.14
C LEU A 60 2.18 6.43 15.05
N ILE A 61 3.40 6.64 14.52
CA ILE A 61 4.66 6.61 15.26
C ILE A 61 4.80 7.63 16.44
N PRO A 62 3.99 8.70 16.61
CA PRO A 62 4.07 9.52 17.82
C PRO A 62 3.85 8.75 19.14
N ASP A 63 3.15 7.60 19.10
CA ASP A 63 2.82 6.79 20.30
C ASP A 63 3.77 5.58 20.55
N ASP A 64 4.64 5.20 19.59
CA ASP A 64 5.44 3.96 19.68
C ASP A 64 6.92 4.17 20.10
N ILE A 65 7.35 5.42 20.36
CA ILE A 65 8.70 5.76 20.83
C ILE A 65 8.66 6.56 22.17
N ALA A 66 7.73 6.22 23.07
CA ALA A 66 7.67 6.73 24.45
C ALA A 66 8.00 5.64 25.48
#